data_AF-A0A267FT44-F1
#
_entry.id   AF-A0A267FT44-F1
#
_cell.length_a   1.000
_cell.length_b   1.000
_cell.length_c   1.000
_cell.angle_alpha   90.00
_cell.angle_beta   90.00
_cell.angle_gamma   90.00
#
_symmetry.space_group_name_H-M   'P 1'
#
loop_
_entity.id
_entity.type
_entity.pdbx_description
1 polymer ?
#
loop_
_entity_poly.entity_id
_entity_poly.type
_entity_poly.pdbx_seq_one_letter_code
_entity_poly.pdbx_strand_id
1 'polypeptide(L)'
;MDGPGEDFTGKFTVAVFGEAAPMTTMNFVSLARGYKFRGENLHYKNTPVHRVVPDFVVQMGDITTGDGTGGTSIYGPRFNDEPFILSHRSPGWI
;
A
#
# COMPACT_ATOMS: atom_id res chain seq x y z
N MET A 1 13.05 12.81 -19.35
CA MET A 1 12.16 13.93 -18.97
C MET A 1 12.89 14.62 -17.84
N ASP A 2 13.64 15.66 -18.18
CA ASP A 2 14.54 16.35 -17.23
C ASP A 2 14.17 17.83 -17.27
N GLY A 3 13.47 18.28 -16.24
CA GLY A 3 13.03 19.65 -16.03
C GLY A 3 12.79 19.88 -14.54
N PRO A 4 12.89 21.14 -14.06
CA PRO A 4 12.76 21.48 -12.65
C PRO A 4 11.41 20.97 -12.14
N GLY A 5 11.45 20.07 -11.16
CA GLY A 5 10.31 19.27 -10.73
C GLY A 5 9.15 20.12 -10.25
N GLU A 6 8.17 20.34 -11.14
CA GLU A 6 6.81 20.61 -10.70
C GLU A 6 6.34 19.41 -9.86
N ASP A 7 5.73 19.69 -8.71
CA ASP A 7 5.06 18.68 -7.90
C ASP A 7 3.87 18.14 -8.71
N PHE A 8 4.11 17.12 -9.53
CA PHE A 8 3.06 16.44 -10.28
C PHE A 8 2.12 15.76 -9.30
N THR A 9 0.91 16.30 -9.18
CA THR A 9 -0.16 15.71 -8.38
C THR A 9 -1.10 14.93 -9.30
N GLY A 10 -1.41 13.71 -8.90
CA GLY A 10 -2.28 12.81 -9.64
C GLY A 10 -3.17 12.01 -8.72
N LYS A 11 -4.29 11.51 -9.26
CA LYS A 11 -5.18 10.57 -8.59
C LYS A 11 -5.20 9.27 -9.37
N PHE A 12 -5.06 8.16 -8.66
CA PHE A 12 -5.27 6.83 -9.22
C PHE A 12 -6.37 6.12 -8.44
N THR A 13 -6.99 5.13 -9.10
CA THR A 13 -8.01 4.27 -8.51
C THR A 13 -7.47 2.85 -8.50
N VAL A 14 -7.58 2.18 -7.35
CA VAL A 14 -7.16 0.78 -7.19
C VAL A 14 -8.42 -0.09 -7.05
N ALA A 15 -8.52 -1.10 -7.91
CA ALA A 15 -9.44 -2.20 -7.72
C ALA A 15 -8.77 -3.27 -6.85
N VAL A 16 -9.55 -3.96 -6.01
CA VAL A 16 -9.04 -4.94 -5.04
C VAL A 16 -9.68 -6.31 -5.23
N PHE A 17 -8.91 -7.37 -5.05
CA PHE A 17 -9.34 -8.75 -5.28
C PHE A 17 -9.94 -9.39 -4.02
N GLY A 18 -11.04 -8.84 -3.53
CA GLY A 18 -11.66 -9.27 -2.26
C GLY A 18 -12.08 -10.74 -2.19
N GLU A 19 -12.41 -11.36 -3.33
CA GLU A 19 -12.74 -12.80 -3.36
C GLU A 19 -11.51 -13.70 -3.31
N ALA A 20 -10.40 -13.29 -3.93
CA ALA A 20 -9.17 -14.07 -3.96
C ALA A 20 -8.31 -13.89 -2.70
N ALA A 21 -8.34 -12.69 -2.11
CA ALA A 21 -7.55 -12.31 -0.94
C ALA A 21 -8.37 -11.40 -0.01
N PRO A 22 -9.40 -11.93 0.67
CA PRO A 22 -10.31 -11.14 1.50
C PRO A 22 -9.61 -10.42 2.67
N MET A 23 -8.68 -11.05 3.38
CA MET A 23 -8.00 -10.44 4.53
C MET A 23 -7.04 -9.34 4.08
N THR A 24 -6.29 -9.59 3.01
CA THR A 24 -5.36 -8.63 2.41
C THR A 24 -6.11 -7.41 1.88
N THR A 25 -7.21 -7.65 1.15
CA THR A 25 -8.09 -6.61 0.63
C THR A 25 -8.69 -5.77 1.76
N MET A 26 -9.21 -6.43 2.80
CA MET A 26 -9.81 -5.73 3.95
C MET A 26 -8.77 -4.88 4.69
N ASN A 27 -7.55 -5.37 4.87
CA ASN A 27 -6.46 -4.60 5.44
C ASN A 27 -6.14 -3.35 4.60
N PHE A 28 -5.90 -3.52 3.30
CA PHE A 28 -5.55 -2.42 2.39
C PHE A 28 -6.65 -1.33 2.36
N VAL A 29 -7.91 -1.74 2.17
CA VAL A 29 -9.04 -0.81 2.11
C VAL A 29 -9.25 -0.09 3.44
N SER A 30 -9.07 -0.78 4.57
CA SER A 30 -9.19 -0.17 5.90
C SER A 30 -8.13 0.90 6.14
N LEU A 31 -6.86 0.62 5.79
CA LEU A 31 -5.76 1.59 5.87
C LEU A 31 -5.97 2.76 4.89
N ALA A 32 -6.49 2.52 3.69
CA ALA A 32 -6.82 3.59 2.75
C ALA A 32 -7.94 4.52 3.27
N ARG A 33 -8.86 4.00 4.08
CA ARG A 33 -9.98 4.76 4.68
C ARG A 33 -9.65 5.42 6.02
N GLY A 34 -8.54 5.05 6.66
CA GLY A 34 -8.19 5.50 8.00
C GLY A 34 -8.90 4.70 9.08
N TYR A 35 -8.30 3.57 9.46
CA TYR A 35 -8.84 2.64 10.45
C TYR A 35 -8.45 3.03 11.87
N LYS A 36 -9.39 2.96 12.81
CA LYS A 36 -9.11 3.19 14.24
C LYS A 36 -8.86 1.88 14.94
N PHE A 37 -7.65 1.70 15.46
CA PHE A 37 -7.25 0.53 16.23
C PHE A 37 -6.69 0.95 17.58
N ARG A 38 -7.34 0.54 18.68
CA ARG A 38 -6.87 0.76 20.06
C ARG A 38 -6.48 2.22 20.38
N GLY A 39 -7.18 3.18 19.78
CA GLY A 39 -6.92 4.61 19.98
C GLY A 39 -5.95 5.23 18.98
N GLU A 40 -5.30 4.42 18.13
CA GLU A 40 -4.44 4.88 17.05
C GLU A 40 -5.19 4.91 15.71
N ASN A 41 -4.83 5.85 14.83
CA ASN A 41 -5.33 5.91 13.46
C ASN A 41 -4.30 5.28 12.52
N LEU A 42 -4.64 4.15 11.92
CA LEU A 42 -3.83 3.48 10.91
C LEU A 42 -4.27 3.94 9.52
N HIS A 43 -3.39 4.64 8.78
CA HIS A 43 -3.72 5.15 7.45
C HIS A 43 -2.54 5.31 6.51
N TYR A 44 -2.81 5.27 5.20
CA TYR A 44 -1.82 5.61 4.17
C TYR A 44 -1.67 7.12 3.92
N LYS A 45 -2.51 7.97 4.51
CA LYS A 45 -2.40 9.41 4.32
C LYS A 45 -1.02 9.91 4.78
N ASN A 46 -0.38 10.71 3.93
CA ASN A 46 0.96 11.29 4.16
C ASN A 46 2.09 10.27 4.32
N THR A 47 1.91 9.01 3.88
CA THR A 47 3.01 8.04 3.87
C THR A 47 3.85 8.23 2.62
N PRO A 48 5.19 8.23 2.73
CA PRO A 48 6.06 8.45 1.60
C PRO A 48 6.12 7.22 0.68
N VAL A 49 6.37 7.49 -0.60
CA VAL A 49 6.96 6.51 -1.50
C VAL A 49 8.44 6.42 -1.15
N HIS A 50 8.82 5.40 -0.39
CA HIS A 50 10.19 5.28 0.14
C HIS A 50 11.14 4.56 -0.82
N ARG A 51 10.62 3.87 -1.84
CA ARG A 51 11.44 3.18 -2.84
C ARG A 51 10.81 3.21 -4.23
N VAL A 52 11.57 3.73 -5.19
CA VAL A 52 11.24 3.76 -6.62
C VAL A 52 12.36 3.06 -7.36
N VAL A 53 12.03 1.98 -8.07
CA VAL A 53 12.95 1.30 -8.99
C VAL A 53 12.38 1.43 -10.40
N PRO A 54 13.01 2.23 -11.27
CA PRO A 54 12.59 2.38 -12.66
C PRO A 54 12.40 1.02 -13.33
N ASP A 55 11.35 0.92 -14.15
CA ASP A 55 10.98 -0.28 -14.91
C ASP A 55 10.67 -1.53 -14.05
N PHE A 56 10.44 -1.36 -12.75
CA PHE A 56 10.14 -2.47 -11.85
C PHE A 56 9.02 -2.20 -10.86
N VAL A 57 9.25 -1.38 -9.83
CA VAL A 57 8.31 -1.25 -8.72
C VAL A 57 8.38 0.12 -8.05
N VAL A 58 7.21 0.58 -7.61
CA VAL A 58 7.04 1.69 -6.69
C VAL A 58 6.53 1.12 -5.38
N GLN A 59 7.21 1.41 -4.27
CA GLN A 59 6.87 0.87 -2.95
C GLN A 59 6.56 1.98 -1.96
N MET A 60 5.45 1.78 -1.25
CA MET A 60 4.89 2.69 -0.25
C MET A 60 4.13 1.88 0.80
N GLY A 61 3.47 2.55 1.74
CA GLY A 61 2.58 1.89 2.71
C GLY A 61 3.25 1.56 4.05
N ASP A 62 4.50 1.99 4.25
CA ASP A 62 5.08 2.09 5.59
C ASP A 62 4.42 3.25 6.33
N ILE A 63 3.48 2.91 7.21
CA ILE A 63 2.66 3.87 7.96
C ILE A 63 3.29 4.29 9.30
N THR A 64 4.48 3.78 9.64
CA THR A 64 5.10 3.99 10.95
C THR A 64 6.43 4.71 10.87
N THR A 65 7.39 4.23 10.06
CA THR A 65 8.75 4.81 9.97
C THR A 65 8.97 5.53 8.64
N GLY A 66 8.27 5.11 7.59
CA GLY A 66 8.32 5.74 6.27
C GLY A 66 9.60 5.44 5.47
N ASP A 67 10.36 4.43 5.87
CA ASP A 67 11.64 4.05 5.24
C ASP A 67 11.64 2.61 4.70
N GLY A 68 10.54 1.89 4.89
CA GLY A 68 10.35 0.50 4.47
C GLY A 68 10.67 -0.53 5.55
N THR A 69 11.13 -0.11 6.75
CA THR A 69 11.38 -1.01 7.88
C THR A 69 10.17 -1.22 8.78
N GLY A 70 9.17 -0.34 8.64
CA GLY A 70 7.98 -0.30 9.46
C GLY A 70 6.74 -0.92 8.82
N GLY A 71 5.58 -0.42 9.25
CA GLY A 71 4.27 -0.90 8.85
C GLY A 71 3.62 -1.81 9.89
N THR A 72 2.29 -1.79 9.90
CA THR A 72 1.46 -2.70 10.68
C THR A 72 0.16 -2.94 9.92
N SER A 73 -0.61 -3.95 10.33
CA SER A 73 -1.92 -4.26 9.76
C SER A 73 -3.03 -3.94 10.74
N ILE A 74 -4.28 -3.94 10.25
CA ILE A 74 -5.46 -3.83 11.12
C ILE A 74 -5.63 -5.03 12.07
N TYR A 75 -4.86 -6.11 11.84
CA TYR A 75 -4.87 -7.34 12.63
C TYR A 75 -3.69 -7.41 13.63
N GLY A 76 -2.77 -6.44 13.60
CA GLY A 76 -1.53 -6.45 14.38
C GLY A 76 -0.27 -6.36 13.50
N PRO A 77 0.93 -6.66 14.05
CA PRO A 77 2.19 -6.42 13.35
C PRO A 77 2.34 -7.15 12.01
N ARG A 78 1.81 -8.38 11.90
CA ARG A 78 1.83 -9.21 10.69
C ARG A 78 0.59 -10.11 10.66
N PHE A 79 0.23 -10.59 9.47
CA PHE A 79 -0.77 -11.63 9.25
C PHE A 79 -0.25 -12.63 8.20
N ASN A 80 -0.85 -13.82 8.13
CA ASN A 80 -0.40 -14.89 7.24
C ASN A 80 -0.71 -14.57 5.78
N ASP A 81 0.13 -15.07 4.88
CA ASP A 81 -0.12 -14.99 3.44
C ASP A 81 -1.43 -15.70 3.06
N GLU A 82 -2.24 -15.05 2.23
CA GLU A 82 -3.38 -15.68 1.56
C GLU A 82 -2.92 -16.46 0.33
N PRO A 83 -3.73 -17.40 -0.21
CA PRO A 83 -3.34 -18.24 -1.33
C PRO A 83 -2.88 -17.44 -2.57
N PHE A 84 -1.77 -17.85 -3.17
CA PHE A 84 -1.18 -17.22 -4.36
C PHE A 84 -1.92 -17.60 -5.66
N ILE A 85 -3.16 -17.16 -5.79
CA ILE A 85 -4.03 -17.45 -6.94
C ILE A 85 -3.72 -16.53 -8.14
N LEU A 86 -3.25 -15.31 -7.86
CA LEU A 86 -2.95 -14.27 -8.85
C LEU A 86 -1.45 -14.22 -9.15
N SER A 87 -1.08 -13.81 -10.36
CA SER A 87 0.32 -13.63 -10.77
C SER A 87 0.57 -12.22 -11.30
N HIS A 88 1.76 -11.68 -11.06
CA HIS A 88 2.20 -10.36 -11.53
C HIS A 88 2.46 -10.37 -13.04
N ARG A 89 1.40 -10.30 -13.85
CA ARG A 89 1.47 -10.49 -15.31
C ARG A 89 1.69 -9.21 -16.11
N SER A 90 1.45 -8.05 -15.51
CA SER A 90 1.57 -6.75 -16.20
C SER A 90 1.89 -5.63 -15.20
N PRO A 91 2.16 -4.40 -15.67
CA PRO A 91 2.16 -3.22 -14.81
C PRO A 91 0.79 -2.99 -14.17
N GLY A 92 0.78 -2.29 -13.03
CA GLY A 92 -0.45 -1.86 -12.34
C GLY A 92 -1.10 -2.90 -11.42
N TRP A 93 -0.47 -4.07 -11.24
CA TRP A 93 -0.89 -5.02 -10.21
C TRP A 93 -0.49 -4.52 -8.83
N ILE A 94 -1.44 -4.61 -7.89
CA ILE A 94 -1.31 -4.33 -6.46
C ILE A 94 -1.80 -5.56 -5.71
#